data_AF-A0A9P6MCK3-F1
#
_entry.id   AF-A0A9P6MCK3-F1
#
_cell.length_a   1.000
_cell.length_b   1.000
_cell.length_c   1.000
_cell.angle_alpha   90.00
_cell.angle_beta   90.00
_cell.angle_gamma   90.00
#
_symmetry.space_group_name_H-M   'P 1'
#
loop_
_entity.id
_entity.type
_entity.pdbx_description
1 polymer ?
#
loop_
_entity_poly.entity_id
_entity_poly.type
_entity_poly.pdbx_seq_one_letter_code
_entity_poly.pdbx_strand_id
1 'polypeptide(L)' 'MDPDLMLMVLSHRKFERPRHGSLGFLPRKRAARHRGKAKSFPKDDPSKPVHLTAFMGYKA' A
#
# COMPACT_ATOMS: atom_id res chain seq x y z
N MET A 1 6.93 28.97 35.73
CA MET A 1 5.79 28.30 35.09
C MET A 1 5.72 28.85 33.69
N ASP A 2 6.47 28.20 32.79
CA ASP A 2 6.70 28.71 31.44
C ASP A 2 5.39 28.73 30.63
N PRO A 3 4.98 29.88 30.07
CA PRO A 3 3.71 30.01 29.34
C PRO A 3 3.65 29.14 28.08
N ASP A 4 4.81 28.79 27.53
CA ASP A 4 4.94 27.90 26.37
C ASP A 4 4.50 26.45 26.68
N LEU A 5 4.61 26.01 27.94
CA LEU A 5 4.16 24.68 28.37
C LEU A 5 2.63 24.56 28.36
N MET A 6 1.89 25.66 28.58
CA MET A 6 0.42 25.68 28.57
C MET A 6 -0.16 25.65 27.15
N LEU A 7 0.52 26.23 26.15
CA LEU A 7 0.04 26.25 24.76
C LEU A 7 0.13 24.87 24.09
N MET A 8 1.10 24.04 24.47
CA MET A 8 1.26 22.69 23.92
C MET A 8 0.11 21.75 24.29
N VAL A 9 -0.51 21.91 25.46
CA VAL A 9 -1.55 21.01 25.99
C VAL A 9 -2.89 21.17 25.25
N LEU A 10 -3.16 22.32 24.61
CA LEU A 10 -4.43 22.58 23.90
C LEU A 10 -4.34 22.38 22.37
N SER A 11 -3.17 22.07 21.83
CA SER A 11 -2.91 21.94 20.38
C SER A 11 -3.19 20.54 19.82
N HIS A 12 -3.31 19.52 20.68
CA HIS A 12 -3.52 18.15 20.25
C HIS A 12 -4.98 17.88 19.83
N ARG A 13 -5.16 16.91 18.92
CA ARG A 13 -6.50 16.51 18.48
C ARG A 13 -7.33 16.02 19.68
N LYS A 14 -8.58 16.48 19.79
CA LYS A 14 -9.48 16.19 20.93
C LYS A 14 -9.70 14.70 21.21
N PHE A 15 -9.82 13.89 20.15
CA PHE A 15 -9.94 12.43 20.21
C PHE A 15 -9.06 11.83 19.14
N GLU A 16 -8.51 10.62 19.29
CA GLU A 16 -7.73 9.95 18.26
C GLU A 16 -8.61 9.31 17.16
N ARG A 17 -8.07 9.15 15.94
CA ARG A 17 -8.71 8.40 14.83
C ARG A 17 -7.62 7.94 13.88
N PRO A 18 -7.80 6.80 13.20
CA PRO A 18 -6.95 6.39 12.10
C PRO A 18 -6.91 7.43 10.97
N ARG A 19 -5.83 7.41 10.18
CA ARG A 19 -5.75 8.19 8.94
C ARG A 19 -6.79 7.73 7.91
N HIS A 20 -7.29 8.66 7.09
CA HIS A 20 -8.22 8.33 6.02
C HIS A 20 -7.48 7.75 4.80
N GLY A 21 -7.63 6.44 4.60
CA GLY A 21 -7.08 5.72 3.45
C GLY A 21 -5.59 5.38 3.59
N SER A 22 -5.13 4.48 2.72
CA SER A 22 -3.73 4.02 2.68
C SER A 22 -2.86 4.87 1.76
N LEU A 23 -1.75 5.36 2.29
CA LEU A 23 -0.77 6.19 1.56
C LEU A 23 0.07 5.37 0.56
N GLY A 24 0.19 4.04 0.77
CA GLY A 24 0.92 3.14 -0.13
C GLY A 24 0.28 2.97 -1.52
N PHE A 25 -0.93 3.49 -1.72
CA PHE A 25 -1.63 3.49 -3.02
C PHE A 25 -1.67 4.88 -3.67
N LEU A 26 -0.88 5.83 -3.17
CA LEU A 26 -0.65 7.10 -3.85
C LEU A 26 0.44 6.90 -4.92
N PRO A 27 0.36 7.61 -6.06
CA PRO A 27 -0.72 8.51 -6.49
C PRO A 27 -1.97 7.76 -7.01
N ARG A 28 -3.17 8.29 -6.71
CA ARG A 28 -4.48 7.75 -7.16
C ARG A 28 -4.80 8.17 -8.60
N LYS A 29 -3.93 7.82 -9.54
CA LYS A 29 -4.12 8.04 -10.97
C LYS A 29 -4.55 6.76 -11.68
N ARG A 30 -5.07 6.87 -12.91
CA ARG A 30 -5.37 5.72 -13.75
C ARG A 30 -4.10 4.89 -13.99
N ALA A 31 -4.25 3.56 -13.99
CA ALA A 31 -3.15 2.67 -14.32
C ALA A 31 -2.71 2.91 -15.78
N ALA A 32 -1.40 2.98 -16.02
CA ALA A 32 -0.87 3.23 -17.35
C ALA A 32 -0.94 2.01 -18.29
N ARG A 33 -1.23 0.82 -17.76
CA ARG A 33 -1.20 -0.46 -18.50
C ARG A 33 -2.59 -1.05 -18.59
N HIS A 34 -2.92 -1.63 -19.74
CA HIS A 34 -4.20 -2.29 -19.98
C HIS A 34 -4.33 -3.66 -19.32
N ARG A 35 -3.20 -4.35 -19.07
CA ARG A 35 -3.14 -5.67 -18.42
C ARG A 35 -2.38 -5.59 -17.10
N GLY A 36 -2.68 -6.51 -16.18
CA GLY A 36 -1.94 -6.64 -14.92
C GLY A 36 -0.45 -6.91 -15.17
N LYS A 37 0.43 -6.23 -14.42
CA LYS A 37 1.88 -6.46 -14.45
C LYS A 37 2.29 -7.21 -13.18
N ALA A 38 2.86 -8.40 -13.32
CA ALA A 38 3.58 -9.04 -12.23
C ALA A 38 4.79 -8.16 -11.83
N LYS A 39 4.81 -7.68 -10.58
CA LYS A 39 5.96 -6.92 -10.04
C LYS A 39 7.09 -7.83 -9.60
N SER A 40 6.75 -9.05 -9.19
CA SER A 40 7.66 -10.11 -8.78
C SER A 40 6.98 -11.44 -9.04
N PHE A 41 7.73 -12.43 -9.52
CA PHE A 41 7.29 -13.81 -9.57
C PHE A 41 7.58 -14.51 -8.23
N PRO A 42 6.96 -15.67 -7.94
CA PRO A 42 7.36 -16.50 -6.82
C PRO A 42 8.86 -16.78 -6.83
N LYS A 43 9.46 -16.95 -5.66
CA LYS A 43 10.85 -17.39 -5.55
C LYS A 43 10.94 -18.83 -6.06
N ASP A 44 12.05 -19.13 -6.73
CA ASP A 44 12.29 -20.46 -7.30
C ASP A 44 12.56 -21.50 -6.20
N ASP A 45 12.16 -22.74 -6.46
CA ASP A 45 12.37 -23.89 -5.60
C ASP A 45 13.02 -25.01 -6.42
N PRO A 46 14.35 -25.23 -6.27
CA PRO A 46 15.08 -26.20 -7.07
C PRO A 46 14.61 -27.64 -6.92
N SER A 47 13.86 -27.96 -5.86
CA SER A 47 13.32 -29.31 -5.65
C SER A 47 12.12 -29.62 -6.55
N LYS A 48 11.51 -28.62 -7.19
CA LYS A 48 10.30 -28.80 -8.00
C LYS A 48 10.63 -28.81 -9.50
N PRO A 49 9.85 -29.55 -10.32
CA PRO A 49 9.99 -29.50 -11.76
C PRO A 49 9.62 -28.10 -12.31
N VAL A 50 10.19 -27.78 -13.46
CA VAL A 50 9.94 -26.52 -14.17
C VAL A 50 8.44 -26.39 -14.49
N HIS A 51 7.87 -25.22 -14.21
CA HIS A 51 6.46 -24.92 -14.45
C HIS A 51 6.26 -23.46 -14.87
N LEU A 52 5.11 -23.18 -15.50
CA LEU A 52 4.71 -21.83 -15.87
C LEU A 52 4.22 -21.05 -14.64
N THR A 53 4.61 -19.78 -14.54
CA THR A 53 4.34 -18.94 -13.37
C THR A 53 3.06 -18.11 -13.47
N ALA A 54 2.53 -17.90 -14.68
CA ALA A 54 1.33 -17.11 -14.91
C ALA A 54 0.61 -17.52 -16.20
N PHE A 55 -0.68 -17.23 -16.28
CA PHE A 55 -1.52 -17.42 -17.46
C PHE A 55 -2.45 -16.21 -17.67
N MET A 56 -2.92 -15.99 -18.90
CA MET A 56 -3.85 -14.91 -19.23
C MET A 56 -5.29 -15.42 -19.22
N GLY A 57 -6.14 -14.83 -18.37
CA GLY A 57 -7.57 -15.09 -18.36
C GLY A 57 -8.37 -13.88 -18.84
N TYR A 58 -9.54 -14.13 -19.41
CA TYR A 58 -10.54 -13.11 -19.74
C TYR A 58 -11.79 -13.37 -18.91
N LYS A 59 -12.40 -12.31 -18.37
CA LYS A 59 -13.65 -12.42 -17.59
C LYS A 59 -14.79 -12.72 -18.57
N ALA A 60 -15.52 -13.82 -18.32
CA ALA A 60 -16.77 -14.15 -19.02
C ALA A 60 -17.90 -13.20 -18.62
#